data_AF-A0A9X0KG76-F1
#
_entry.id   AF-A0A9X0KG76-F1
#
_cell.length_a   1.000
_cell.length_b   1.000
_cell.length_c   1.000
_cell.angle_alpha   90.00
_cell.angle_beta   90.00
_cell.angle_gamma   90.00
#
_symmetry.space_group_name_H-M   'P 1'
#
loop_
_entity.id
_entity.type
_entity.pdbx_description
1 polymer ?
#
loop_
_entity_poly.entity_id
_entity_poly.type
_entity_poly.pdbx_seq_one_letter_code
_entity_poly.pdbx_strand_id
1 'polypeptide(L)'
;MLEAGVPHSYFNSTYASIKVQNSSGSVMYNKEIMGNRQQNAETQTVPVKEGDYIEFTHIEGEAAKEKTRTTLTNLENGKQEHIGLHLQD
;
A
#
# COMPACT_ATOMS: atom_id res chain seq x y z
N MET A 1 -3.23 1.12 7.07
CA MET A 1 -2.73 0.55 8.34
C MET A 1 -1.72 -0.52 7.98
N LEU A 2 -0.57 -0.52 8.63
CA LEU A 2 0.37 -1.63 8.60
C LEU A 2 0.08 -2.52 9.80
N GLU A 3 0.07 -3.84 9.59
CA GLU A 3 -0.01 -4.82 10.67
C GLU A 3 1.39 -5.24 11.11
N ALA A 4 1.55 -5.62 12.38
CA ALA A 4 2.81 -6.13 12.89
C ALA A 4 3.09 -7.54 12.35
N GLY A 5 4.34 -7.82 11.95
CA GLY A 5 4.74 -9.13 11.46
C GLY A 5 5.90 -9.08 10.47
N VAL A 6 6.30 -10.25 9.98
CA VAL A 6 7.23 -10.37 8.85
C VAL A 6 6.37 -10.62 7.60
N PRO A 7 6.25 -9.65 6.66
CA PRO A 7 5.31 -9.75 5.54
C PRO A 7 5.56 -10.97 4.65
N HIS A 8 6.81 -11.22 4.28
CA HIS A 8 7.20 -12.35 3.44
C HIS A 8 8.67 -12.73 3.71
N SER A 9 8.90 -13.70 4.60
CA SER A 9 10.22 -14.04 5.17
C SER A 9 11.34 -14.33 4.16
N TYR A 10 10.99 -14.87 2.99
CA TYR A 10 11.96 -15.19 1.92
C TYR A 10 12.27 -14.00 1.01
N PHE A 11 11.58 -12.88 1.15
CA PHE A 11 11.69 -11.72 0.27
C PHE A 11 12.66 -10.70 0.87
N ASN A 12 13.86 -10.61 0.29
CA ASN A 12 14.97 -9.81 0.84
C ASN A 12 14.99 -8.34 0.39
N SER A 13 13.91 -7.86 -0.24
CA SER A 13 13.74 -6.49 -0.73
C SER A 13 12.42 -5.87 -0.25
N THR A 14 12.09 -4.69 -0.77
CA THR A 14 10.84 -3.97 -0.47
C THR A 14 9.65 -4.76 -0.99
N TYR A 15 8.89 -5.35 -0.08
CA TYR A 15 7.70 -6.15 -0.39
C TYR A 15 6.50 -5.26 -0.74
N ALA A 16 6.34 -4.16 -0.01
CA ALA A 16 5.33 -3.16 -0.30
C ALA A 16 5.85 -1.75 -0.06
N SER A 17 5.25 -0.77 -0.71
CA SER A 17 5.52 0.64 -0.42
C SER A 17 4.28 1.51 -0.59
N ILE A 18 4.31 2.64 0.11
CA ILE A 18 3.39 3.74 -0.09
C ILE A 18 4.20 5.03 -0.19
N LYS A 19 3.87 5.85 -1.18
CA LYS A 19 4.43 7.17 -1.36
C LYS A 19 3.32 8.17 -1.63
N VAL A 20 3.34 9.29 -0.93
CA VAL A 20 2.42 10.41 -1.13
C VAL A 20 3.23 11.61 -1.57
N GLN A 21 2.86 12.20 -2.70
CA GLN A 21 3.50 13.39 -3.26
C GLN A 21 2.46 14.47 -3.45
N ASN A 22 2.84 15.71 -3.16
CA ASN A 22 1.97 16.83 -3.50
C ASN A 22 1.97 17.09 -5.01
N SER A 23 1.08 17.96 -5.49
CA SER A 23 0.97 18.33 -6.90
C SER A 23 2.24 18.91 -7.55
N SER A 24 3.23 19.35 -6.77
CA SER A 24 4.55 19.81 -7.27
C SER A 24 5.60 18.69 -7.35
N GLY A 25 5.24 17.47 -6.94
CA GLY A 25 6.13 16.31 -6.89
C GLY A 25 6.90 16.16 -5.56
N SER A 26 6.70 17.04 -4.58
CA SER A 26 7.38 16.93 -3.29
C SER A 26 6.81 15.77 -2.48
N VAL A 27 7.70 14.91 -1.96
CA VAL A 27 7.33 13.74 -1.16
C VAL A 27 6.89 14.21 0.24
N MET A 28 5.62 13.95 0.56
CA MET A 28 5.03 14.26 1.87
C MET A 28 5.10 13.06 2.82
N TYR A 29 5.06 11.85 2.26
CA TYR A 29 5.20 10.62 3.01
C TYR A 29 5.80 9.53 2.11
N ASN A 30 6.68 8.71 2.67
CA ASN A 30 7.24 7.55 1.99
C ASN A 30 7.52 6.46 3.01
N LYS A 31 7.00 5.26 2.78
CA LYS A 31 7.25 4.10 3.61
C LYS A 31 7.52 2.90 2.73
N GLU A 32 8.66 2.28 2.96
CA GLU A 32 9.01 0.97 2.45
C GLU A 32 8.77 -0.09 3.53
N ILE A 33 8.23 -1.22 3.10
CA ILE A 33 7.96 -2.39 3.95
C ILE A 33 8.84 -3.51 3.44
N MET A 34 9.90 -3.82 4.18
CA MET A 34 10.84 -4.90 3.85
C MET A 34 10.19 -6.26 4.13
N GLY A 35 10.19 -7.16 3.16
CA GLY A 35 9.47 -8.43 3.25
C GLY A 35 9.97 -9.34 4.36
N ASN A 36 11.29 -9.45 4.53
CA ASN A 36 11.91 -10.34 5.51
C ASN A 36 12.22 -9.69 6.87
N ARG A 37 11.71 -8.49 7.13
CA ARG A 37 11.94 -7.78 8.40
C ARG A 37 10.67 -7.67 9.20
N GLN A 38 10.81 -7.77 10.51
CA GLN A 38 9.74 -7.49 11.45
C GLN A 38 9.27 -6.04 11.28
N GLN A 39 7.99 -5.88 11.01
CA GLN A 39 7.29 -4.61 10.97
C GLN A 39 6.52 -4.41 12.27
N ASN A 40 6.36 -3.15 12.66
CA ASN A 40 5.44 -2.75 13.72
C ASN A 40 4.11 -2.34 13.09
N ALA A 41 3.03 -2.49 13.84
CA ALA A 41 1.75 -1.93 13.42
C ALA A 41 1.85 -0.41 13.37
N GLU A 42 1.29 0.21 12.33
CA GLU A 42 1.40 1.65 12.10
C GLU A 42 0.14 2.21 11.43
N THR A 43 -0.31 3.36 11.94
CA THR A 43 -1.32 4.21 11.31
C THR A 43 -0.72 5.60 11.13
N GLN A 44 -0.70 6.07 9.89
CA GLN A 44 -0.22 7.39 9.54
C GLN A 44 -1.36 8.20 8.90
N THR A 45 -1.55 9.43 9.37
CA THR A 45 -2.43 10.40 8.71
C THR A 45 -1.56 11.36 7.88
N VAL A 46 -1.88 11.48 6.60
CA VAL A 46 -1.20 12.38 5.67
C VAL A 46 -2.25 13.30 5.05
N PRO A 47 -2.11 14.63 5.13
CA PRO A 47 -3.03 15.53 4.44
C PRO A 47 -2.87 15.35 2.92
N VAL A 48 -4.00 15.22 2.22
CA VAL A 48 -4.05 15.12 0.77
C VAL A 48 -5.09 16.10 0.22
N LYS A 49 -4.88 16.56 -1.00
CA LYS A 49 -5.83 17.40 -1.75
C LYS A 49 -5.86 16.99 -3.22
N GLU A 50 -6.83 17.53 -3.95
CA GLU A 50 -6.91 17.34 -5.40
C GLU A 50 -5.59 17.72 -6.09
N GLY A 51 -5.12 16.85 -6.98
CA GLY A 51 -3.86 16.99 -7.69
C GLY A 51 -2.63 16.38 -6.98
N ASP A 52 -2.77 15.90 -5.74
CA ASP A 52 -1.73 15.08 -5.10
C ASP A 52 -1.73 13.65 -5.67
N TYR A 53 -0.58 12.98 -5.56
CA TYR A 53 -0.36 11.63 -6.06
C TYR A 53 -0.12 10.66 -4.91
N ILE A 54 -0.80 9.52 -4.94
CA ILE A 54 -0.57 8.41 -4.02
C ILE A 54 -0.14 7.21 -4.87
N GLU A 55 1.06 6.71 -4.61
CA GLU A 55 1.65 5.54 -5.25
C GLU A 55 1.70 4.39 -4.24
N PHE A 56 1.30 3.21 -4.69
CA PHE A 56 1.39 1.96 -3.94
C PHE A 56 2.17 0.93 -4.75
N THR A 57 3.07 0.22 -4.10
CA THR A 57 3.69 -0.99 -4.66
C THR A 57 3.37 -2.16 -3.76
N HIS A 58 3.05 -3.31 -4.36
CA HIS A 58 2.98 -4.61 -3.69
C HIS A 58 3.60 -5.64 -4.63
N ILE A 59 4.67 -6.29 -4.20
CA ILE A 59 5.47 -7.20 -5.01
C ILE A 59 5.16 -8.62 -4.55
N GLU A 60 4.03 -9.14 -5.02
CA GLU A 60 3.71 -10.55 -4.89
C GLU A 60 3.16 -11.04 -6.23
N GLY A 61 3.68 -12.17 -6.69
CA GLY A 61 3.37 -12.72 -8.01
C GLY A 61 1.91 -13.17 -8.14
N GLU A 62 1.59 -13.74 -9.31
CA GLU A 62 0.34 -14.42 -9.66
C GLU A 62 0.08 -15.64 -8.75
N ALA A 63 -0.13 -15.41 -7.46
CA ALA A 63 -0.85 -16.34 -6.63
C ALA A 63 -2.30 -16.29 -7.12
N ALA A 64 -2.73 -17.33 -7.82
CA ALA A 64 -4.07 -17.48 -8.44
C ALA A 64 -5.27 -17.32 -7.46
N LYS A 65 -5.01 -16.97 -6.20
CA LYS A 65 -5.99 -16.81 -5.12
C LYS A 65 -5.97 -15.43 -4.47
N GLU A 66 -5.13 -14.49 -4.92
CA GLU A 66 -5.03 -13.21 -4.23
C GLU A 66 -6.08 -12.19 -4.63
N LYS A 67 -6.91 -11.94 -3.62
CA LYS A 67 -7.97 -10.96 -3.46
C LYS A 67 -7.32 -9.63 -3.08
N THR A 68 -7.64 -8.55 -3.77
CA THR A 68 -7.41 -7.14 -3.37
C THR A 68 -6.08 -6.85 -2.67
N ARG A 69 -5.09 -6.28 -3.39
CA ARG A 69 -3.79 -5.91 -2.81
C ARG A 69 -3.84 -4.64 -1.96
N THR A 70 -4.68 -3.69 -2.36
CA THR A 70 -4.89 -2.43 -1.65
C THR A 70 -6.36 -2.06 -1.66
N THR A 71 -6.87 -1.56 -0.54
CA THR A 71 -8.20 -0.95 -0.47
C THR A 71 -8.07 0.53 -0.12
N LEU A 72 -8.61 1.41 -0.97
CA LEU A 72 -8.81 2.82 -0.66
C LEU A 72 -10.24 2.99 -0.19
N THR A 73 -10.44 3.51 1.02
CA THR A 73 -11.77 3.80 1.55
C THR A 73 -11.94 5.31 1.67
N ASN A 74 -12.97 5.86 1.03
CA ASN A 74 -13.43 7.19 1.34
C ASN A 74 -14.18 7.11 2.69
N LEU A 75 -13.68 7.82 3.70
CA LEU A 75 -14.23 7.75 5.06
C LEU A 75 -15.55 8.53 5.21
N GLU A 76 -15.88 9.44 4.30
CA GLU A 76 -17.12 10.24 4.34
C GLU A 76 -18.32 9.42 3.89
N ASN A 77 -18.18 8.69 2.79
CA ASN A 77 -19.28 7.93 2.17
C ASN A 77 -19.08 6.41 2.21
N GLY A 78 -17.97 5.94 2.78
CA GLY A 78 -17.66 4.51 2.91
C GLY A 78 -17.31 3.81 1.60
N LYS A 79 -17.21 4.53 0.48
CA LYS A 79 -16.88 3.94 -0.82
C LYS A 79 -15.50 3.30 -0.78
N GLN A 80 -15.41 2.06 -1.22
CA GLN A 80 -14.16 1.32 -1.33
C GLN A 80 -13.76 1.15 -2.79
N GLU A 81 -12.48 1.37 -3.07
CA GLU A 81 -11.83 1.04 -4.33
C GLU A 81 -10.75 -0.01 -4.05
N HIS A 82 -10.70 -1.04 -4.89
CA HIS A 82 -9.78 -2.16 -4.73
C HIS A 82 -8.77 -2.16 -5.88
N ILE A 83 -7.47 -2.18 -5.55
CA ILE A 83 -6.38 -2.18 -6.54
C ILE A 83 -5.69 -3.55 -6.53
N GLY A 84 -5.31 -4.03 -7.72
CA GLY A 84 -4.60 -5.31 -7.90
C GLY A 84 -5.50 -6.53 -7.88
N LEU A 85 -6.75 -6.40 -8.35
CA LEU A 85 -7.66 -7.54 -8.55
C LEU A 85 -7.18 -8.39 -9.74
N HIS A 86 -6.93 -9.69 -9.52
CA HIS A 86 -6.92 -10.67 -10.59
C HIS A 86 -8.35 -11.21 -10.76
N LEU A 87 -9.02 -10.81 -11.85
CA LEU A 87 -10.30 -11.41 -12.23
C LEU A 87 -9.99 -12.80 -12.82
N GLN A 88 -10.50 -13.86 -12.22
CA GLN A 88 -10.50 -15.17 -12.86
C GLN A 88 -11.58 -15.13 -13.95
N ASP A 89 -11.15 -15.21 -15.21
CA ASP A 89 -12.03 -15.47 -16.36
C ASP A 89 -12.54 -16.92 -16.36
#